data_AF-M0D211-F1
#
_entry.id   AF-M0D211-F1
#
_cell.length_a   1.000
_cell.length_b   1.000
_cell.length_c   1.000
_cell.angle_alpha   90.00
_cell.angle_beta   90.00
_cell.angle_gamma   90.00
#
_symmetry.space_group_name_H-M   'P 1'
#
loop_
_entity.id
_entity.type
_entity.pdbx_description
1 polymer ?
#
loop_
_entity_poly.entity_id
_entity_poly.type
_entity_poly.pdbx_seq_one_letter_code
_entity_poly.pdbx_strand_id
1 'polypeptide(L)'
;MTPTLPGEADEWAERLQKRLNDREAFAEAAADFDATFRFAILPDDRYDGEPVTLTVVVADGACVAARGHDPDADYDFGLAGPYAVWVDLLTDDLDITEAVMGGSLEFEGSEMELLSNREAVTELVRAAQNVEAEFEY
;
A
#
# COMPACT_ATOMS: atom_id res chain seq x y z
N MET A 1 8.66 -18.00 -2.24
CA MET A 1 9.13 -17.65 -3.59
C MET A 1 9.27 -16.13 -3.62
N THR A 2 9.21 -15.41 -4.74
CA THR A 2 8.99 -13.95 -4.74
C THR A 2 7.60 -13.75 -5.33
N PRO A 3 6.68 -13.00 -4.68
CA PRO A 3 5.33 -12.83 -5.19
C PRO A 3 5.35 -12.01 -6.47
N THR A 4 4.52 -12.41 -7.43
CA THR A 4 4.36 -11.74 -8.72
C THR A 4 3.11 -10.87 -8.68
N LEU A 5 3.26 -9.55 -8.79
CA LEU A 5 2.11 -8.64 -8.86
C LEU A 5 1.63 -8.48 -10.31
N PRO A 6 0.29 -8.44 -10.54
CA PRO A 6 -0.77 -8.44 -9.53
C PRO A 6 -1.30 -9.83 -9.13
N GLY A 7 -0.90 -10.92 -9.81
CA GLY A 7 -1.47 -12.26 -9.65
C GLY A 7 -1.33 -12.92 -8.27
N GLU A 8 -0.30 -12.56 -7.50
CA GLU A 8 0.01 -13.08 -6.17
C GLU A 8 -0.08 -11.98 -5.08
N ALA A 9 -1.01 -11.04 -5.24
CA ALA A 9 -1.16 -9.88 -4.36
C ALA A 9 -1.40 -10.24 -2.87
N ASP A 10 -2.09 -11.34 -2.57
CA ASP A 10 -2.25 -11.81 -1.19
C ASP A 10 -0.92 -12.22 -0.56
N GLU A 11 -0.06 -12.96 -1.29
CA GLU A 11 1.26 -13.35 -0.78
C GLU A 11 2.16 -12.12 -0.59
N TRP A 12 2.03 -11.12 -1.46
CA TRP A 12 2.71 -9.83 -1.28
C TRP A 12 2.21 -9.10 -0.02
N ALA A 13 0.90 -9.06 0.21
CA ALA A 13 0.30 -8.40 1.37
C ALA A 13 0.72 -9.07 2.70
N GLU A 14 0.75 -10.40 2.76
CA GLU A 14 1.26 -11.14 3.93
C GLU A 14 2.71 -10.76 4.26
N ARG A 15 3.55 -10.57 3.23
CA ARG A 15 4.93 -10.12 3.41
C ARG A 15 5.03 -8.68 3.86
N LEU A 16 4.21 -7.79 3.32
CA LEU A 16 4.12 -6.41 3.78
C LEU A 16 3.78 -6.36 5.27
N GLN A 17 2.75 -7.10 5.71
CA GLN A 17 2.38 -7.18 7.12
C GLN A 17 3.56 -7.61 7.99
N LYS A 18 4.25 -8.68 7.60
CA LYS A 18 5.44 -9.15 8.33
C LYS A 18 6.54 -8.09 8.35
N ARG A 19 6.80 -7.44 7.21
CA ARG A 19 7.86 -6.44 7.07
C ARG A 19 7.59 -5.20 7.92
N LEU A 20 6.33 -4.79 8.06
CA LEU A 20 5.89 -3.71 8.95
C LEU A 20 6.13 -4.08 10.41
N ASN A 21 5.68 -5.27 10.81
CA ASN A 21 5.79 -5.73 12.20
C ASN A 21 7.22 -6.03 12.65
N ASP A 22 8.14 -6.24 11.70
CA ASP A 22 9.58 -6.40 11.98
C ASP A 22 10.33 -5.05 12.14
N ARG A 23 9.65 -3.89 11.97
CA ARG A 23 10.25 -2.55 12.05
C ARG A 23 9.89 -1.84 13.36
N GLU A 24 10.86 -1.64 14.24
CA GLU A 24 10.70 -0.84 15.45
C GLU A 24 10.24 0.60 15.14
N ALA A 25 10.81 1.22 14.09
CA ALA A 25 10.43 2.57 13.67
C ALA A 25 8.95 2.68 13.24
N PHE A 26 8.41 1.62 12.61
CA PHE A 26 6.99 1.61 12.26
C PHE A 26 6.13 1.48 13.53
N ALA A 27 6.51 0.60 14.45
CA ALA A 27 5.77 0.40 15.68
C ALA A 27 5.72 1.65 16.58
N GLU A 28 6.83 2.37 16.69
CA GLU A 28 6.88 3.64 17.41
C GLU A 28 6.05 4.72 16.73
N ALA A 29 6.14 4.85 15.40
CA ALA A 29 5.44 5.88 14.65
C ALA A 29 3.92 5.66 14.57
N ALA A 30 3.49 4.40 14.54
CA ALA A 30 2.08 4.01 14.43
C ALA A 30 1.39 3.74 15.78
N ALA A 31 2.06 4.00 16.92
CA ALA A 31 1.58 3.63 18.25
C ALA A 31 0.20 4.24 18.60
N ASP A 32 -0.07 5.47 18.14
CA ASP A 32 -1.33 6.20 18.35
C ASP A 32 -2.12 6.36 17.04
N PHE A 33 -1.84 5.52 16.03
CA PHE A 33 -2.45 5.60 14.71
C PHE A 33 -3.14 4.29 14.31
N ASP A 34 -4.46 4.32 14.40
CA ASP A 34 -5.33 3.24 13.95
C ASP A 34 -5.97 3.63 12.62
N ALA A 35 -5.76 2.82 11.59
CA ALA A 35 -6.28 3.11 10.26
C ALA A 35 -6.39 1.85 9.39
N THR A 36 -7.38 1.85 8.51
CA THR A 36 -7.55 0.89 7.44
C THR A 36 -7.24 1.54 6.10
N PHE A 37 -6.24 1.02 5.41
CA PHE A 37 -5.83 1.43 4.07
C PHE A 37 -6.37 0.46 3.04
N ARG A 38 -6.92 1.00 1.95
CA ARG A 38 -7.27 0.26 0.74
C ARG A 38 -6.29 0.64 -0.37
N PHE A 39 -5.64 -0.36 -0.95
CA PHE A 39 -4.78 -0.21 -2.12
C PHE A 39 -5.43 -0.88 -3.33
N ALA A 40 -5.64 -0.14 -4.40
CA ALA A 40 -6.27 -0.63 -5.62
C ALA A 40 -5.32 -0.49 -6.83
N ILE A 41 -4.94 -1.63 -7.39
CA ILE A 41 -4.17 -1.74 -8.63
C ILE A 41 -5.17 -1.83 -9.77
N LEU A 42 -5.22 -0.80 -10.61
CA LEU A 42 -6.16 -0.69 -11.72
C LEU A 42 -5.53 -1.14 -13.04
N PRO A 43 -6.34 -1.68 -13.97
CA PRO A 43 -5.90 -1.98 -15.32
C PRO A 43 -5.39 -0.75 -16.08
N ASP A 44 -4.43 -0.96 -16.97
CA ASP A 44 -3.83 0.04 -17.85
C ASP A 44 -3.35 -0.59 -19.17
N ASP A 45 -2.50 0.11 -19.92
CA ASP A 45 -1.97 -0.40 -21.20
C ASP A 45 -1.06 -1.63 -21.06
N ARG A 46 -0.47 -1.87 -19.87
CA ARG A 46 0.37 -3.05 -19.59
C ARG A 46 -0.45 -4.19 -18.97
N TYR A 47 -1.40 -3.84 -18.12
CA TYR A 47 -2.22 -4.79 -17.37
C TYR A 47 -3.70 -4.68 -17.76
N ASP A 48 -4.24 -5.66 -18.46
CA ASP A 48 -5.64 -5.67 -18.95
C ASP A 48 -6.60 -6.53 -18.11
N GLY A 49 -6.18 -6.95 -16.91
CA GLY A 49 -6.96 -7.80 -15.99
C GLY A 49 -8.06 -7.07 -15.22
N GLU A 50 -8.57 -7.69 -14.16
CA GLU A 50 -9.56 -7.09 -13.25
C GLU A 50 -8.86 -6.32 -12.12
N PRO A 51 -9.41 -5.18 -11.63
CA PRO A 51 -8.80 -4.45 -10.52
C PRO A 51 -8.50 -5.35 -9.30
N VAL A 52 -7.28 -5.26 -8.78
CA VAL A 52 -6.86 -5.98 -7.57
C VAL A 52 -6.89 -5.03 -6.38
N THR A 53 -7.62 -5.40 -5.33
CA THR A 53 -7.74 -4.62 -4.09
C THR A 53 -7.10 -5.35 -2.93
N LEU A 54 -6.27 -4.64 -2.17
CA LEU A 54 -5.68 -5.07 -0.91
C LEU A 54 -6.14 -4.15 0.23
N THR A 55 -6.36 -4.72 1.39
CA THR A 55 -6.63 -3.98 2.63
C THR A 55 -5.48 -4.19 3.59
N VAL A 56 -4.97 -3.10 4.16
CA VAL A 56 -3.95 -3.10 5.22
C VAL A 56 -4.52 -2.40 6.45
N VAL A 57 -4.59 -3.10 7.57
CA VAL A 57 -5.12 -2.60 8.83
C VAL A 57 -3.97 -2.37 9.79
N VAL A 58 -3.83 -1.13 10.26
CA VAL A 58 -2.88 -0.69 11.27
C VAL A 58 -3.64 -0.42 12.56
N ALA A 59 -3.18 -0.98 13.67
CA ALA A 59 -3.72 -0.71 14.99
C ALA A 59 -2.65 -0.90 16.06
N ASP A 60 -2.64 -0.05 17.08
CA ASP A 60 -1.74 -0.13 18.26
C ASP A 60 -0.24 -0.31 17.87
N GLY A 61 0.22 0.40 16.84
CA GLY A 61 1.62 0.27 16.36
C GLY A 61 1.93 -1.01 15.56
N ALA A 62 0.92 -1.77 15.13
CA ALA A 62 1.13 -3.00 14.38
C ALA A 62 0.27 -3.07 13.12
N CYS A 63 0.75 -3.77 12.09
CA CYS A 63 -0.08 -4.24 11.01
C CYS A 63 -0.80 -5.52 11.44
N VAL A 64 -2.09 -5.41 11.74
CA VAL A 64 -2.89 -6.53 12.27
C VAL A 64 -3.52 -7.39 11.17
N ALA A 65 -3.68 -6.84 9.96
CA ALA A 65 -4.11 -7.59 8.79
C ALA A 65 -3.58 -6.94 7.50
N ALA A 66 -3.14 -7.77 6.55
CA ALA A 66 -2.93 -7.37 5.15
C ALA A 66 -3.41 -8.50 4.21
N ARG A 67 -4.47 -8.25 3.42
CA ARG A 67 -5.12 -9.26 2.54
C ARG A 67 -6.07 -8.61 1.54
N GLY A 68 -6.45 -9.27 0.45
CA GLY A 68 -7.30 -8.70 -0.60
C GLY A 68 -8.60 -9.43 -0.90
N HIS A 69 -9.32 -8.91 -1.93
CA HIS A 69 -10.54 -9.40 -2.62
C HIS A 69 -11.89 -8.73 -2.30
N ASP A 70 -11.97 -7.79 -1.35
CA ASP A 70 -13.22 -7.07 -1.08
C ASP A 70 -13.13 -5.59 -1.51
N PRO A 71 -13.72 -5.20 -2.66
CA PRO A 71 -13.74 -3.81 -3.12
C PRO A 71 -14.75 -2.93 -2.35
N ASP A 72 -15.63 -3.52 -1.55
CA ASP A 72 -16.68 -2.82 -0.81
C ASP A 72 -16.36 -2.71 0.70
N ALA A 73 -15.21 -3.24 1.14
CA ALA A 73 -14.76 -3.11 2.52
C ALA A 73 -14.60 -1.64 2.92
N ASP A 74 -14.99 -1.29 4.15
CA ASP A 74 -14.78 0.05 4.71
C ASP A 74 -13.28 0.32 4.90
N TYR A 75 -12.85 1.56 4.62
CA TYR A 75 -11.48 2.03 4.82
C TYR A 75 -11.46 3.50 5.24
N ASP A 76 -10.37 3.89 5.91
CA ASP A 76 -10.10 5.28 6.31
C ASP A 76 -9.34 6.02 5.21
N PHE A 77 -8.45 5.30 4.51
CA PHE A 77 -7.62 5.83 3.43
C PHE A 77 -7.64 4.93 2.20
N GLY A 78 -7.80 5.53 1.03
CA GLY A 78 -7.75 4.85 -0.27
C GLY A 78 -6.57 5.35 -1.09
N LEU A 79 -5.87 4.43 -1.76
CA LEU A 79 -4.90 4.74 -2.80
C LEU A 79 -5.19 3.85 -4.01
N ALA A 80 -5.52 4.45 -5.14
CA ALA A 80 -5.90 3.74 -6.35
C ALA A 80 -5.14 4.28 -7.56
N GLY A 81 -4.79 3.41 -8.50
CA GLY A 81 -4.21 3.88 -9.75
C GLY A 81 -3.69 2.78 -10.67
N PRO A 82 -3.16 3.18 -11.84
CA PRO A 82 -2.70 2.26 -12.87
C PRO A 82 -1.59 1.33 -12.39
N TYR A 83 -1.58 0.09 -12.90
CA TYR A 83 -0.54 -0.90 -12.60
C TYR A 83 0.89 -0.36 -12.78
N ALA A 84 1.19 0.30 -13.90
CA ALA A 84 2.52 0.82 -14.17
C ALA A 84 2.98 1.83 -13.10
N VAL A 85 2.08 2.64 -12.56
CA VAL A 85 2.38 3.60 -11.50
C VAL A 85 2.68 2.90 -10.18
N TRP A 86 1.98 1.79 -9.89
CA TRP A 86 2.30 0.93 -8.75
C TRP A 86 3.67 0.27 -8.88
N VAL A 87 4.04 -0.20 -10.08
CA VAL A 87 5.38 -0.74 -10.34
C VAL A 87 6.43 0.33 -10.03
N ASP A 88 6.30 1.51 -10.61
CA ASP A 88 7.26 2.62 -10.41
C ASP A 88 7.36 3.04 -8.93
N LEU A 89 6.23 3.06 -8.20
CA LEU A 89 6.22 3.35 -6.77
C LEU A 89 6.96 2.28 -5.96
N LEU A 90 6.70 0.99 -6.23
CA LEU A 90 7.26 -0.13 -5.48
C LEU A 90 8.73 -0.38 -5.80
N THR A 91 9.21 0.02 -6.99
CA THR A 91 10.63 0.00 -7.36
C THR A 91 11.39 1.25 -6.91
N ASP A 92 10.73 2.18 -6.22
CA ASP A 92 11.29 3.47 -5.77
C ASP A 92 11.73 4.39 -6.94
N ASP A 93 11.15 4.20 -8.13
CA ASP A 93 11.34 5.05 -9.30
C ASP A 93 10.39 6.25 -9.32
N LEU A 94 9.32 6.24 -8.51
CA LEU A 94 8.35 7.32 -8.35
C LEU A 94 8.04 7.57 -6.86
N ASP A 95 8.14 8.84 -6.43
CA ASP A 95 7.74 9.25 -5.07
C ASP A 95 6.21 9.27 -4.91
N ILE A 96 5.70 8.77 -3.79
CA ILE A 96 4.26 8.72 -3.52
C ILE A 96 3.60 10.10 -3.53
N THR A 97 4.30 11.13 -3.04
CA THR A 97 3.78 12.51 -3.02
C THR A 97 3.67 13.03 -4.44
N GLU A 98 4.67 12.77 -5.29
CA GLU A 98 4.63 13.14 -6.70
C GLU A 98 3.50 12.42 -7.44
N ALA A 99 3.32 11.12 -7.18
CA ALA A 99 2.26 10.32 -7.79
C ALA A 99 0.86 10.85 -7.44
N VAL A 100 0.62 11.19 -6.17
CA VAL A 100 -0.67 11.72 -5.70
C VAL A 100 -0.88 13.15 -6.18
N MET A 101 0.08 14.06 -5.98
CA MET A 101 -0.03 15.46 -6.40
C MET A 101 -0.12 15.62 -7.92
N GLY A 102 0.52 14.73 -8.66
CA GLY A 102 0.43 14.64 -10.12
C GLY A 102 -0.87 14.01 -10.63
N GLY A 103 -1.69 13.44 -9.75
CA GLY A 103 -2.95 12.77 -10.09
C GLY A 103 -2.77 11.43 -10.80
N SER A 104 -1.58 10.82 -10.71
CA SER A 104 -1.31 9.49 -11.26
C SER A 104 -1.77 8.38 -10.32
N LEU A 105 -1.77 8.65 -9.01
CA LEU A 105 -2.51 7.89 -8.00
C LEU A 105 -3.62 8.77 -7.43
N GLU A 106 -4.82 8.22 -7.36
CA GLU A 106 -5.96 8.80 -6.68
C GLU A 106 -5.88 8.48 -5.19
N PHE A 107 -5.94 9.51 -4.35
CA PHE A 107 -5.94 9.39 -2.90
C PHE A 107 -7.31 9.77 -2.33
N GLU A 108 -7.79 8.99 -1.38
CA GLU A 108 -9.01 9.25 -0.61
C GLU A 108 -8.70 9.21 0.89
N GLY A 109 -9.31 10.13 1.65
CA GLY A 109 -9.18 10.20 3.11
C GLY A 109 -8.79 11.58 3.62
N SER A 110 -8.52 11.68 4.93
CA SER A 110 -8.17 12.95 5.59
C SER A 110 -6.70 13.32 5.41
N GLU A 111 -6.41 14.33 4.59
CA GLU A 111 -5.04 14.86 4.43
C GLU A 111 -4.44 15.35 5.75
N MET A 112 -5.25 15.98 6.62
CA MET A 112 -4.79 16.46 7.94
C MET A 112 -4.35 15.30 8.84
N GLU A 113 -5.03 14.16 8.74
CA GLU A 113 -4.72 12.98 9.51
C GLU A 113 -3.46 12.28 9.01
N LEU A 114 -3.27 12.18 7.69
CA LEU A 114 -2.01 11.72 7.11
C LEU A 114 -0.83 12.61 7.52
N LEU A 115 -1.01 13.93 7.50
CA LEU A 115 0.06 14.86 7.89
C LEU A 115 0.43 14.72 9.37
N SER A 116 -0.57 14.51 10.23
CA SER A 116 -0.36 14.22 11.65
C SER A 116 0.40 12.91 11.87
N ASN A 117 0.16 11.92 11.02
CA ASN A 117 0.72 10.55 11.11
C ASN A 117 1.81 10.25 10.05
N ARG A 118 2.44 11.29 9.49
CA ARG A 118 3.35 11.17 8.33
C ARG A 118 4.51 10.19 8.51
N GLU A 119 5.00 10.02 9.73
CA GLU A 119 6.11 9.11 10.03
C GLU A 119 5.66 7.65 9.87
N ALA A 120 4.47 7.31 10.37
CA ALA A 120 3.88 5.97 10.18
C ALA A 120 3.61 5.68 8.70
N VAL A 121 3.06 6.66 7.98
CA VAL A 121 2.79 6.56 6.53
C VAL A 121 4.09 6.38 5.75
N THR A 122 5.14 7.14 6.10
CA THR A 122 6.46 7.01 5.46
C THR A 122 7.05 5.62 5.70
N GLU A 123 6.98 5.10 6.92
CA GLU A 123 7.44 3.75 7.22
C GLU A 123 6.59 2.67 6.53
N LEU A 124 5.29 2.92 6.32
CA LEU A 124 4.43 2.04 5.53
C LEU A 124 4.91 1.95 4.09
N VAL A 125 5.08 3.09 3.42
CA VAL A 125 5.54 3.15 2.02
C VAL A 125 6.91 2.50 1.88
N ARG A 126 7.84 2.82 2.79
CA ARG A 126 9.17 2.18 2.80
C ARG A 126 9.06 0.68 3.01
N ALA A 127 8.14 0.19 3.86
CA ALA A 127 7.95 -1.24 4.03
C ALA A 127 7.48 -1.90 2.74
N ALA A 128 6.50 -1.30 2.05
CA ALA A 128 5.99 -1.77 0.76
C ALA A 128 7.09 -1.85 -0.31
N GLN A 129 7.90 -0.81 -0.47
CA GLN A 129 9.05 -0.80 -1.39
C GLN A 129 10.15 -1.81 -1.04
N ASN A 130 10.21 -2.24 0.23
CA ASN A 130 11.18 -3.25 0.68
C ASN A 130 10.63 -4.68 0.62
N VAL A 131 9.40 -4.89 0.17
CA VAL A 131 8.90 -6.23 -0.14
C VAL A 131 9.40 -6.61 -1.52
N GLU A 132 10.25 -7.63 -1.60
CA GLU A 132 10.66 -8.19 -2.89
C GLU A 132 9.41 -8.67 -3.65
N ALA A 133 9.23 -8.17 -4.88
CA ALA A 133 8.15 -8.51 -5.78
C ALA A 133 8.67 -8.63 -7.22
N GLU A 134 8.09 -9.56 -7.98
CA GLU A 134 8.19 -9.59 -9.43
C GLU A 134 6.94 -8.92 -10.03
N PHE A 135 7.05 -8.44 -11.26
CA PHE A 135 5.98 -7.73 -11.95
C PHE A 135 5.68 -8.46 -13.26
N GLU A 136 4.45 -8.95 -13.41
CA GLU A 136 4.04 -9.81 -14.51
C GLU A 136 4.03 -9.11 -15.88
N TYR A 137 3.81 -7.78 -15.92
CA TYR A 137 3.54 -7.01 -17.16
C TYR A 137 4.51 -5.84 -17.41
#